data_AF-A0AAD6H020-F1
#
_entry.id   AF-A0AAD6H020-F1
#
_cell.length_a   1.000
_cell.length_b   1.000
_cell.length_c   1.000
_cell.angle_alpha   90.00
_cell.angle_beta   90.00
_cell.angle_gamma   90.00
#
_symmetry.space_group_name_H-M   'P 1'
#
loop_
_entity.id
_entity.type
_entity.pdbx_description
1 polymer ?
#
loop_
_entity_poly.entity_id
_entity_poly.type
_entity_poly.pdbx_seq_one_letter_code
_entity_poly.pdbx_strand_id
1 'polypeptide(L)'
;MRVDFIEIYNAHGTGGVYVAQKVASGVSFQVPFATAVKKAVGDKVLVSAVGTINSGVLAEKVLNEDDVDVILVGRAFQRDSGLAWAFAKDLDTEIAMAAQIRWGFTSFRNASEYIQPNSMKASIFD
;
A
#
# COMPACT_ATOMS: atom_id res chain seq x y z
N MET A 1 12.51 -20.33 -16.69
CA MET A 1 12.37 -19.06 -15.93
C MET A 1 11.03 -19.12 -15.23
N ARG A 2 10.99 -19.12 -13.90
CA ARG A 2 9.74 -19.06 -13.12
C ARG A 2 9.47 -17.59 -12.80
N VAL A 3 8.23 -17.13 -12.98
CA VAL A 3 7.80 -15.80 -12.57
C VAL A 3 7.10 -15.96 -11.23
N ASP A 4 7.59 -15.25 -10.21
CA ASP A 4 7.09 -15.36 -8.83
C ASP A 4 6.16 -14.20 -8.44
N PHE A 5 6.21 -13.09 -9.16
CA PHE A 5 5.44 -11.88 -8.89
C PHE A 5 5.08 -11.14 -10.18
N ILE A 6 3.85 -10.66 -10.29
CA ILE A 6 3.39 -9.81 -11.39
C ILE A 6 2.82 -8.50 -10.81
N GLU A 7 3.44 -7.39 -11.22
CA GLU A 7 2.86 -6.07 -11.04
C GLU A 7 1.96 -5.71 -12.22
N ILE A 8 0.72 -5.33 -11.92
CA ILE A 8 -0.23 -4.85 -12.93
C ILE A 8 -0.30 -3.32 -12.87
N TYR A 9 0.47 -2.68 -13.75
CA TYR A 9 0.39 -1.25 -14.03
C TYR A 9 -0.30 -1.01 -15.37
N ASN A 10 -1.39 -0.22 -15.38
CA ASN A 10 -2.03 0.19 -16.62
C ASN A 10 -2.64 1.60 -16.55
N ALA A 11 -2.13 2.50 -17.37
CA ALA A 11 -2.93 3.60 -17.87
C ALA A 11 -3.69 3.10 -19.12
N HIS A 12 -4.95 2.70 -18.93
CA HIS A 12 -5.95 2.26 -19.92
C HIS A 12 -5.50 2.16 -21.40
N GLY A 13 -5.08 0.99 -21.87
CA GLY A 13 -4.98 0.67 -23.31
C GLY A 13 -3.59 0.74 -23.95
N THR A 14 -2.56 1.22 -23.24
CA THR A 14 -1.19 1.21 -23.78
C THR A 14 -0.08 1.03 -22.76
N GLY A 15 -0.26 0.93 -21.45
CA GLY A 15 0.92 0.97 -20.54
C GLY A 15 1.82 2.21 -20.74
N GLY A 16 1.28 3.29 -21.35
CA GLY A 16 2.03 4.47 -21.77
C GLY A 16 2.66 4.40 -23.18
N VAL A 17 2.33 3.39 -23.99
CA VAL A 17 2.89 3.17 -25.34
C VAL A 17 2.42 4.22 -26.37
N TYR A 18 1.32 4.96 -26.14
CA TYR A 18 0.88 6.04 -27.04
C TYR A 18 0.55 7.35 -26.31
N VAL A 19 1.13 8.46 -26.78
CA VAL A 19 1.07 9.78 -26.11
C VAL A 19 -0.32 10.41 -26.07
N ALA A 20 -1.16 10.21 -27.09
CA ALA A 20 -2.48 10.85 -27.16
C ALA A 20 -3.59 10.01 -26.50
N GLN A 21 -3.21 9.00 -25.72
CA GLN A 21 -4.16 8.15 -25.05
C GLN A 21 -4.96 8.93 -23.99
N LYS A 22 -6.27 8.73 -24.00
CA LYS A 22 -7.17 9.28 -22.97
C LYS A 22 -7.24 8.32 -21.80
N VAL A 23 -6.71 8.75 -20.65
CA VAL A 23 -6.71 7.96 -19.42
C VAL A 23 -7.87 8.41 -18.54
N ALA A 24 -8.81 7.50 -18.26
CA ALA A 24 -9.79 7.70 -17.21
C ALA A 24 -9.10 7.47 -15.86
N SER A 25 -8.63 8.54 -15.22
CA SER A 25 -7.97 8.45 -13.92
C SER A 25 -8.98 8.52 -12.77
N GLY A 26 -8.74 7.76 -11.71
CA GLY A 26 -9.53 7.82 -10.49
C GLY A 26 -8.82 7.18 -9.31
N VAL A 27 -9.51 7.07 -8.19
CA VAL A 27 -9.07 6.24 -7.06
C VAL A 27 -9.18 4.77 -7.46
N SER A 28 -8.14 3.96 -7.17
CA SER A 28 -8.13 2.51 -7.44
C SER A 28 -8.42 2.10 -8.89
N PHE A 29 -8.28 3.00 -9.87
CA PHE A 29 -8.75 2.76 -11.23
C PHE A 29 -8.09 1.60 -11.97
N GLN A 30 -6.92 1.13 -11.50
CA GLN A 30 -6.23 -0.03 -12.10
C GLN A 30 -6.45 -1.34 -11.34
N VAL A 31 -7.07 -1.28 -10.14
CA VAL A 31 -7.36 -2.46 -9.32
C VAL A 31 -8.16 -3.53 -10.07
N PRO A 32 -9.19 -3.21 -10.87
CA PRO A 32 -9.96 -4.24 -11.59
C PRO A 32 -9.11 -5.11 -12.53
N PHE A 33 -7.99 -4.57 -13.04
CA PHE A 33 -7.07 -5.34 -13.88
C PHE A 33 -6.24 -6.33 -13.06
N ALA A 34 -5.74 -5.90 -11.90
CA ALA A 34 -5.02 -6.78 -10.98
C ALA A 34 -5.92 -7.94 -10.53
N THR A 35 -7.17 -7.65 -10.16
CA THR A 35 -8.18 -8.66 -9.81
C THR A 35 -8.46 -9.63 -10.96
N ALA A 36 -8.61 -9.12 -12.18
CA ALA A 36 -8.83 -9.99 -13.35
C ALA A 36 -7.65 -10.94 -13.60
N VAL A 37 -6.42 -10.45 -13.39
CA VAL A 37 -5.22 -11.28 -13.51
C VAL A 37 -5.14 -12.29 -12.37
N LYS A 38 -5.34 -11.90 -11.10
CA LYS A 38 -5.37 -12.84 -9.97
C LYS A 38 -6.38 -13.96 -10.21
N LYS A 39 -7.60 -13.63 -10.64
CA LYS A 39 -8.64 -14.62 -10.97
C LYS A 39 -8.20 -15.59 -12.07
N ALA A 40 -7.43 -15.14 -13.06
CA ALA A 40 -6.95 -15.98 -14.15
C ALA A 40 -5.77 -16.87 -13.75
N VAL A 41 -4.85 -16.38 -12.91
CA VAL A 41 -3.61 -17.10 -12.55
C VAL A 41 -3.73 -17.90 -11.25
N GLY A 42 -4.68 -17.55 -10.38
CA GLY A 42 -4.86 -18.11 -9.04
C GLY A 42 -3.62 -17.91 -8.16
N ASP A 43 -3.33 -18.87 -7.30
CA ASP A 43 -2.18 -18.80 -6.37
C ASP A 43 -0.84 -19.25 -6.99
N LYS A 44 -0.80 -19.37 -8.32
CA LYS A 44 0.44 -19.75 -9.02
C LYS A 44 1.46 -18.63 -9.01
N VAL A 45 1.00 -17.38 -8.94
CA VAL A 45 1.82 -16.17 -8.99
C VAL A 45 1.18 -15.11 -8.10
N LEU A 46 2.01 -14.34 -7.38
CA LEU A 46 1.55 -13.20 -6.60
C LEU A 46 1.21 -12.03 -7.53
N VAL A 47 0.07 -11.39 -7.31
CA VAL A 47 -0.42 -10.25 -8.10
C VAL A 47 -0.51 -9.01 -7.24
N SER A 48 0.08 -7.92 -7.70
CA SER A 48 -0.05 -6.62 -7.04
C SER A 48 -0.99 -5.65 -7.73
N ALA A 49 -1.64 -4.81 -6.94
CA ALA A 49 -2.42 -3.67 -7.41
C ALA A 49 -1.69 -2.34 -7.18
N VAL A 50 -1.91 -1.41 -8.10
CA VAL A 50 -1.44 -0.01 -8.05
C VAL A 50 -2.57 0.89 -8.54
N GLY A 51 -2.51 2.19 -8.24
CA GLY A 51 -3.43 3.17 -8.83
C GLY A 51 -4.08 4.08 -7.80
N THR A 52 -3.40 5.18 -7.46
CA THR A 52 -3.95 6.23 -6.57
C THR A 52 -4.42 5.66 -5.22
N ILE A 53 -3.74 4.64 -4.70
CA ILE A 53 -3.98 4.10 -3.36
C ILE A 53 -3.17 4.95 -2.38
N ASN A 54 -3.84 5.67 -1.48
CA ASN A 54 -3.23 6.70 -0.64
C ASN A 54 -3.72 6.71 0.82
N SER A 55 -4.48 5.70 1.26
CA SER A 55 -4.83 5.48 2.66
C SER A 55 -4.74 4.00 3.03
N GLY A 56 -4.52 3.71 4.31
CA GLY A 56 -4.47 2.34 4.81
C GLY A 56 -5.82 1.64 4.64
N VAL A 57 -6.93 2.34 4.94
CA VAL A 57 -8.29 1.82 4.76
C VAL A 57 -8.56 1.39 3.32
N LEU A 58 -8.11 2.18 2.34
CA LEU A 58 -8.28 1.83 0.93
C LEU A 58 -7.39 0.64 0.53
N ALA A 59 -6.15 0.60 1.02
CA ALA A 59 -5.25 -0.52 0.76
C ALA A 59 -5.82 -1.84 1.31
N GLU A 60 -6.31 -1.83 2.55
CA GLU A 60 -6.94 -2.98 3.20
C GLU A 60 -8.20 -3.44 2.48
N LYS A 61 -9.03 -2.48 2.02
CA LYS A 61 -10.20 -2.77 1.21
C LYS A 61 -9.82 -3.52 -0.07
N VAL A 62 -8.82 -3.02 -0.79
CA VAL A 62 -8.36 -3.62 -2.04
C VAL A 62 -7.79 -5.02 -1.80
N LEU A 63 -6.99 -5.21 -0.75
CA LEU A 63 -6.44 -6.53 -0.42
C LEU A 63 -7.56 -7.56 -0.16
N ASN A 64 -8.58 -7.18 0.62
CA ASN A 64 -9.63 -8.11 1.05
C ASN A 64 -10.76 -8.30 0.03
N GLU A 65 -11.23 -7.23 -0.61
CA GLU A 65 -12.41 -7.27 -1.50
C GLU A 65 -12.03 -7.61 -2.95
N ASP A 66 -10.88 -7.12 -3.41
CA ASP A 66 -10.47 -7.22 -4.81
C ASP A 66 -9.52 -8.41 -5.06
N ASP A 67 -9.22 -9.20 -4.02
CA ASP A 67 -8.42 -10.43 -4.05
C ASP A 67 -7.08 -10.21 -4.75
N VAL A 68 -6.23 -9.39 -4.14
CA VAL A 68 -4.86 -9.13 -4.62
C VAL A 68 -3.87 -9.33 -3.49
N ASP A 69 -2.65 -9.75 -3.82
CA ASP A 69 -1.68 -10.19 -2.81
C ASP A 69 -0.86 -9.03 -2.23
N VAL A 70 -0.64 -7.96 -3.02
CA VAL A 70 0.27 -6.86 -2.67
C VAL A 70 -0.27 -5.53 -3.16
N ILE A 71 -0.07 -4.47 -2.37
CA ILE A 71 -0.33 -3.09 -2.78
C ILE A 71 0.99 -2.37 -3.05
N LEU A 72 1.09 -1.74 -4.22
CA LEU A 72 2.21 -0.86 -4.57
C LEU A 72 1.75 0.59 -4.59
N VAL A 73 2.59 1.47 -4.02
CA VAL A 73 2.28 2.90 -3.89
C VAL A 73 3.44 3.75 -4.41
N GLY A 74 3.13 4.65 -5.36
CA GLY A 74 4.10 5.57 -5.95
C GLY A 74 4.00 7.00 -5.39
N ARG A 75 3.13 7.82 -5.99
CA ARG A 75 3.03 9.27 -5.72
C ARG A 75 2.76 9.62 -4.24
N ALA A 76 1.98 8.81 -3.52
CA ALA A 76 1.71 9.09 -2.10
C ALA A 76 2.98 8.94 -1.25
N PHE A 77 3.82 7.93 -1.54
CA PHE A 77 5.09 7.72 -0.83
C PHE A 77 6.12 8.82 -1.14
N GLN A 78 6.11 9.36 -2.37
CA GLN A 78 6.97 10.50 -2.72
C GLN A 78 6.59 11.78 -1.95
N ARG A 79 5.28 11.96 -1.67
CA ARG A 79 4.80 13.09 -0.85
C ARG A 79 5.06 12.87 0.64
N ASP A 80 4.94 11.63 1.10
CA ASP A 80 5.10 11.24 2.50
C ASP A 80 5.93 9.96 2.59
N SER A 81 7.22 10.10 2.96
CA SER A 81 8.11 8.95 3.18
C SER A 81 7.73 8.11 4.39
N GLY A 82 6.88 8.64 5.28
CA GLY A 82 6.29 7.95 6.43
C GLY A 82 4.96 7.25 6.11
N LEU A 83 4.59 7.11 4.82
CA LEU A 83 3.27 6.59 4.43
C LEU A 83 2.91 5.24 5.07
N ALA A 84 3.88 4.34 5.25
CA ALA A 84 3.63 3.06 5.89
C ALA A 84 3.13 3.23 7.34
N TRP A 85 3.59 4.27 8.05
CA TRP A 85 3.13 4.61 9.39
C TRP A 85 1.73 5.22 9.36
N ALA A 86 1.45 6.07 8.36
CA ALA A 86 0.11 6.59 8.15
C ALA A 86 -0.90 5.46 7.92
N PHE A 87 -0.54 4.45 7.13
CA PHE A 87 -1.39 3.28 6.89
C PHE A 87 -1.57 2.43 8.15
N ALA A 88 -0.49 2.21 8.90
CA ALA A 88 -0.56 1.50 10.18
C ALA A 88 -1.49 2.23 11.18
N LYS A 89 -1.44 3.57 11.22
CA LYS A 89 -2.33 4.39 12.02
C LYS A 89 -3.79 4.29 11.56
N ASP A 90 -4.04 4.33 10.25
CA ASP A 90 -5.38 4.17 9.68
C ASP A 90 -6.01 2.82 10.03
N LEU A 91 -5.20 1.76 10.09
CA LEU A 91 -5.63 0.37 10.30
C LEU A 91 -5.49 -0.11 11.76
N ASP A 92 -5.13 0.79 12.68
CA ASP A 92 -4.84 0.46 14.08
C ASP A 92 -3.88 -0.75 14.20
N THR A 93 -2.87 -0.81 13.33
CA THR A 93 -1.97 -1.95 13.17
C THR A 93 -0.58 -1.66 13.74
N GLU A 94 -0.05 -2.63 14.47
CA GLU A 94 1.30 -2.58 15.02
C GLU A 94 2.37 -2.85 13.94
N ILE A 95 3.37 -1.97 13.84
CA ILE A 95 4.50 -2.14 12.91
C ILE A 95 5.85 -2.10 13.64
N ALA A 96 6.80 -2.88 13.13
CA ALA A 96 8.17 -2.82 13.59
C ALA A 96 8.84 -1.51 13.11
N MET A 97 9.49 -0.79 14.01
CA MET A 97 10.23 0.43 13.68
C MET A 97 11.72 0.31 13.98
N ALA A 98 12.51 1.01 13.17
CA ALA A 98 13.94 1.13 13.37
C ALA A 98 14.23 1.69 14.78
N ALA A 99 15.09 1.01 15.53
CA ALA A 99 15.35 1.28 16.94
C ALA A 99 15.76 2.75 17.20
N GLN A 100 16.43 3.38 16.24
CA GLN A 100 16.93 4.76 16.31
C GLN A 100 15.82 5.81 16.46
N ILE A 101 14.64 5.56 15.88
CA ILE A 101 13.50 6.49 15.85
C ILE A 101 12.32 5.98 16.68
N ARG A 102 12.30 4.68 17.02
CA ARG A 102 11.21 4.03 17.76
C ARG A 102 10.87 4.71 19.08
N TRP A 103 11.88 5.14 19.84
CA TRP A 103 11.70 5.71 21.19
C TRP A 103 10.81 6.97 21.22
N GLY A 104 10.72 7.73 20.12
CA GLY A 104 9.88 8.92 20.04
C GLY A 104 8.38 8.61 19.93
N PHE A 105 8.03 7.36 19.66
CA PHE A 105 6.66 6.92 19.40
C PHE A 105 6.23 5.77 20.33
N THR A 106 7.01 5.49 21.37
CA THR A 106 6.71 4.46 22.36
C THR A 106 6.55 5.07 23.75
N SER A 107 5.59 4.60 24.54
CA SER A 107 5.30 5.15 25.87
C SER A 107 6.42 4.96 26.91
N PHE A 108 7.44 4.12 26.66
CA PHE A 108 8.56 3.88 27.57
C PHE A 108 9.83 3.39 26.85
N ARG A 109 11.01 3.69 27.43
CA ARG A 109 12.30 3.14 27.00
C ARG A 109 12.29 1.62 27.21
N ASN A 110 12.45 0.83 26.16
CA ASN A 110 12.25 -0.64 26.07
C ASN A 110 10.80 -1.12 25.87
N ALA A 111 9.93 -0.32 25.27
CA ALA A 111 8.72 -0.87 24.65
C ALA A 111 9.06 -1.90 23.56
N SER A 112 8.09 -2.78 23.32
CA SER A 112 8.04 -3.80 22.26
C SER A 112 8.71 -3.33 20.96
N GLU A 113 9.20 -4.27 20.14
CA GLU A 113 9.66 -3.94 18.78
C GLU A 113 8.58 -3.25 17.94
N TYR A 114 7.32 -3.45 18.35
CA TYR A 114 6.12 -2.91 17.75
C TYR A 114 5.62 -1.66 18.48
N ILE A 115 5.19 -0.66 17.69
CA ILE A 115 4.53 0.53 18.21
C ILE A 115 3.04 0.25 18.34
N GLN A 116 2.49 0.51 19.53
CA GLN A 116 1.06 0.37 19.77
C GLN A 116 0.28 1.44 18.99
N PRO A 117 -0.87 1.11 18.38
CA PRO A 117 -1.61 2.05 17.55
C PRO A 117 -1.99 3.36 18.27
N ASN A 118 -2.20 3.27 19.59
CA ASN A 118 -2.53 4.42 20.42
C ASN A 118 -1.34 5.35 20.72
N SER A 119 -0.09 4.90 20.64
CA SER A 119 1.06 5.78 20.86
C SER A 119 1.35 6.69 19.66
N MET A 120 0.83 6.36 18.47
CA MET A 120 0.82 7.27 17.30
C MET A 120 -0.25 8.37 17.36
N LYS A 121 -1.17 8.30 18.32
CA LYS A 121 -2.18 9.35 18.59
C LYS A 121 -1.66 10.38 19.60
N ALA A 122 -0.70 10.01 20.44
CA ALA A 122 -0.06 10.88 21.41
C ALA A 122 1.16 11.58 20.78
N SER A 123 0.91 12.62 19.99
CA SER A 123 1.97 13.55 19.58
C SER A 123 2.25 14.52 20.72
N ILE A 124 3.52 14.72 21.09
CA ILE A 124 3.92 15.84 21.97
C ILE A 124 3.95 17.18 21.21
N PHE A 125 3.67 17.16 19.91
CA PHE A 125 3.72 18.29 19.00
C PHE A 125 2.34 18.72 18.49
N ASP A 126 1.26 18.13 19.02
CA ASP A 126 -0.11 18.60 18.81
C ASP A 126 -0.50 19.67 19.84
#